data_AF-A0A534KB92-F1
#
_entry.id   AF-A0A534KB92-F1
#
_cell.length_a   1.000
_cell.length_b   1.000
_cell.length_c   1.000
_cell.angle_alpha   90.00
_cell.angle_beta   90.00
_cell.angle_gamma   90.00
#
_symmetry.space_group_name_H-M   'P 1'
#
loop_
_entity.id
_entity.type
_entity.pdbx_description
1 polymer ?
#
loop_
_entity_poly.entity_id
_entity_poly.type
_entity_poly.pdbx_seq_one_letter_code
_entity_poly.pdbx_strand_id
1 'polypeptide(L)'
;MADSTPLGPTESTVAGARDLGDSEVDGFRLLADIEDSMEAPPEVAPPRPRFRRRKLIAILAAVAVAAAAFAAWEILRARSIGEVYAMSHLSAGAQIPLQGTITGVARENTSYGPRVYLQLDHSTVCGGPSSGDVLGDPNASYRIGDSYGTTLHLQSFTINGDPAVWTPELVCPFPALERAIGEVMDAVSAVDHVRLVYNGTDAGLWSHYEILTENGDGFRPDILPVVLLKPLPVQGANPELPAGGPIDSAARFQTLAGLLYLEMSGAVGGQYFGFDVADQMLSLSAGTSSNGTLRFVDGNGNGLADSGDRIDVRLPSSVPSNTWNVYVLELGNFSSAARTYVGGVHVILAGPRGPLEVPLPDRAAPVIDFRYAGSTGGSLVNTTIEVSRVHGAAPA
;
A
#
# COMPACT_ATOMS: atom_id res chain seq x y z
N MET A 1 44.40 4.31 39.80
CA MET A 1 44.80 3.13 40.57
C MET A 1 44.36 1.91 39.76
N ALA A 2 45.36 1.13 39.30
CA ALA A 2 45.37 -0.25 38.75
C ALA A 2 44.19 -0.71 37.87
N ASP A 3 44.33 -1.04 36.57
CA ASP A 3 45.21 -2.08 35.94
C ASP A 3 44.83 -3.49 36.48
N SER A 4 44.47 -4.50 35.68
CA SER A 4 45.33 -5.14 34.66
C SER A 4 44.60 -6.21 33.81
N THR A 5 45.02 -6.31 32.54
CA THR A 5 44.94 -7.43 31.56
C THR A 5 45.56 -8.76 32.06
N PRO A 6 45.36 -9.92 31.37
CA PRO A 6 46.28 -10.41 30.30
C PRO A 6 45.54 -11.00 29.07
N LEU A 7 45.97 -10.77 27.81
CA LEU A 7 47.04 -11.40 26.98
C LEU A 7 46.67 -12.76 26.33
N GLY A 8 46.80 -12.80 24.99
CA GLY A 8 46.77 -14.00 24.13
C GLY A 8 48.03 -14.89 24.28
N PRO A 9 48.32 -15.83 23.36
CA PRO A 9 48.87 -15.45 22.05
C PRO A 9 48.57 -16.39 20.84
N THR A 10 49.06 -15.94 19.68
CA THR A 10 49.18 -16.56 18.34
C THR A 10 50.44 -17.43 18.16
N GLU A 11 50.57 -18.05 16.96
CA GLU A 11 51.73 -18.76 16.33
C GLU A 11 51.87 -20.27 16.64
N SER A 12 52.38 -21.17 15.78
CA SER A 12 52.95 -21.19 14.43
C SER A 12 53.37 -22.66 14.12
N THR A 13 53.42 -23.04 12.83
CA THR A 13 54.29 -24.08 12.20
C THR A 13 54.26 -25.54 12.70
N VAL A 14 54.01 -26.48 11.77
CA VAL A 14 54.64 -27.82 11.81
C VAL A 14 55.23 -28.16 10.44
N ALA A 15 56.55 -28.32 10.44
CA ALA A 15 57.36 -28.93 9.41
C ALA A 15 57.57 -30.43 9.72
N GLY A 16 57.82 -31.21 8.67
CA GLY A 16 58.96 -32.14 8.62
C GLY A 16 58.98 -33.39 9.50
N ALA A 17 58.69 -34.53 8.83
CA ALA A 17 59.50 -35.75 8.75
C ALA A 17 60.04 -36.48 10.01
N ARG A 18 59.69 -37.77 10.09
CA ARG A 18 60.51 -38.95 10.49
C ARG A 18 59.62 -40.18 10.24
N ASP A 19 59.85 -41.02 9.23
CA ASP A 19 60.94 -41.99 9.02
C ASP A 19 60.93 -43.16 10.02
N LEU A 20 60.80 -44.39 9.48
CA LEU A 20 61.30 -45.68 10.00
C LEU A 20 60.65 -46.86 9.25
N GLY A 21 61.48 -47.69 8.60
CA GLY A 21 61.29 -49.15 8.63
C GLY A 21 61.44 -49.92 7.32
N ASP A 22 62.68 -50.15 6.91
CA ASP A 22 63.10 -51.14 5.90
C ASP A 22 62.80 -52.61 6.29
N SER A 23 62.60 -53.44 5.26
CA SER A 23 63.18 -54.78 5.03
C SER A 23 62.47 -55.41 3.81
N GLU A 24 62.98 -56.30 2.97
CA GLU A 24 64.28 -56.86 2.57
C GLU A 24 63.90 -57.94 1.51
N VAL A 25 64.32 -57.79 0.25
CA VAL A 25 65.16 -58.71 -0.55
C VAL A 25 64.61 -60.13 -0.83
N ASP A 26 64.38 -60.43 -2.11
CA ASP A 26 64.83 -61.65 -2.85
C ASP A 26 64.35 -61.52 -4.31
N GLY A 27 65.03 -61.94 -5.38
CA GLY A 27 66.24 -62.71 -5.59
C GLY A 27 66.56 -62.72 -7.10
N PHE A 28 67.79 -63.13 -7.43
CA PHE A 28 68.47 -62.99 -8.72
C PHE A 28 68.06 -64.03 -9.82
N ARG A 29 68.31 -63.63 -11.08
CA ARG A 29 68.73 -64.42 -12.29
C ARG A 29 67.71 -65.25 -13.10
N LEU A 30 67.58 -64.91 -14.40
CA LEU A 30 68.07 -65.73 -15.53
C LEU A 30 68.05 -64.95 -16.86
N LEU A 31 69.11 -65.14 -17.65
CA LEU A 31 69.33 -64.69 -19.04
C LEU A 31 68.88 -65.81 -20.01
N ALA A 32 68.67 -65.44 -21.29
CA ALA A 32 68.35 -66.26 -22.48
C ALA A 32 66.85 -66.67 -22.61
N ASP A 33 66.17 -66.63 -23.76
CA ASP A 33 66.58 -66.74 -25.16
C ASP A 33 65.56 -66.05 -26.10
N ILE A 34 66.09 -65.51 -27.21
CA ILE A 34 65.67 -65.54 -28.62
C ILE A 34 64.18 -65.41 -29.01
N GLU A 35 63.92 -64.34 -29.80
CA GLU A 35 62.94 -64.16 -30.87
C GLU A 35 61.83 -65.21 -31.05
N ASP A 36 60.57 -64.78 -30.88
CA ASP A 36 59.55 -65.13 -31.85
C ASP A 36 58.59 -63.96 -32.11
N SER A 37 58.25 -63.85 -33.38
CA SER A 37 57.51 -62.80 -34.03
C SER A 37 56.06 -62.77 -33.55
N MET A 38 55.65 -61.68 -32.89
CA MET A 38 54.24 -61.30 -32.86
C MET A 38 54.12 -59.80 -33.11
N GLU A 39 53.52 -59.52 -34.25
CA GLU A 39 53.07 -58.23 -34.75
C GLU A 39 52.43 -57.41 -33.64
N ALA A 40 53.02 -56.25 -33.35
CA ALA A 40 52.45 -55.31 -32.38
C ALA A 40 51.06 -54.87 -32.88
N PRO A 41 49.99 -54.95 -32.05
CA PRO A 41 48.75 -54.29 -32.42
C PRO A 41 49.03 -52.79 -32.54
N PRO A 42 48.38 -52.06 -33.46
CA PRO A 42 48.59 -50.62 -33.55
C PRO A 42 48.29 -50.01 -32.19
N GLU A 43 49.29 -49.33 -31.63
CA GLU A 43 49.15 -48.52 -30.42
C GLU A 43 48.00 -47.54 -30.67
N VAL A 44 46.86 -47.78 -30.01
CA VAL A 44 45.73 -46.86 -30.03
C VAL A 44 46.23 -45.59 -29.36
N ALA A 45 46.61 -44.61 -30.17
CA ALA A 45 47.04 -43.30 -29.68
C ALA A 45 46.01 -42.81 -28.63
N PRO A 46 46.44 -42.44 -27.40
CA PRO A 46 45.51 -41.97 -26.40
C PRO A 46 44.75 -40.77 -26.98
N PRO A 47 43.42 -40.69 -26.79
CA PRO A 47 42.62 -39.64 -27.40
C PRO A 47 43.20 -38.27 -27.03
N ARG A 48 43.69 -37.54 -28.05
CA ARG A 48 44.42 -36.29 -27.88
C ARG A 48 43.66 -35.32 -26.95
N PRO A 49 44.29 -34.76 -25.90
CA PRO A 49 43.63 -33.91 -24.88
C PRO A 49 42.98 -32.63 -25.44
N ARG A 50 43.34 -32.23 -26.67
CA ARG A 50 42.75 -31.09 -27.38
C ARG A 50 41.27 -31.31 -27.73
N PHE A 51 40.83 -32.54 -27.99
CA PHE A 51 39.41 -32.83 -28.29
C PHE A 51 38.53 -32.74 -27.03
N ARG A 52 39.06 -33.17 -25.87
CA ARG A 52 38.37 -32.99 -24.57
C ARG A 52 38.25 -31.51 -24.18
N ARG A 53 39.30 -30.71 -24.39
CA ARG A 53 39.24 -29.25 -24.16
C ARG A 53 38.22 -28.55 -25.08
N ARG A 54 38.18 -28.90 -26.38
CA ARG A 54 37.19 -28.32 -27.31
C ARG A 54 35.75 -28.69 -26.96
N LYS A 55 35.50 -29.94 -26.54
CA LYS A 55 34.19 -30.37 -26.03
C LYS A 55 33.81 -29.62 -24.75
N LEU A 56 34.74 -29.46 -23.80
CA LEU A 56 34.50 -28.70 -22.57
C LEU A 56 34.16 -27.23 -22.87
N ILE A 57 34.91 -26.58 -23.77
CA ILE A 57 34.65 -25.20 -24.19
C ILE A 57 33.28 -25.09 -24.86
N ALA A 58 32.91 -26.04 -25.72
CA ALA A 58 31.59 -26.05 -26.37
C ALA A 58 30.44 -26.22 -25.35
N ILE A 59 30.62 -27.08 -24.34
CA ILE A 59 29.64 -27.25 -23.25
C ILE A 59 29.51 -25.97 -22.43
N LEU A 60 30.62 -25.34 -22.05
CA LEU A 60 30.61 -24.08 -21.30
C LEU A 60 29.95 -22.95 -22.10
N ALA A 61 30.25 -22.85 -23.40
CA ALA A 61 29.59 -21.90 -24.29
C ALA A 61 28.08 -22.18 -24.40
N ALA A 62 27.66 -23.43 -24.53
CA ALA A 62 26.25 -23.80 -24.60
C ALA A 62 25.50 -23.47 -23.30
N VAL A 63 26.11 -23.75 -22.14
CA VAL A 63 25.55 -23.38 -20.82
C VAL A 63 25.44 -21.86 -20.68
N ALA A 64 26.47 -21.12 -21.09
CA ALA A 64 26.45 -19.66 -21.04
C ALA A 64 25.36 -19.06 -21.94
N VAL A 65 25.17 -19.60 -23.15
CA VAL A 65 24.09 -19.18 -24.06
C VAL A 65 22.72 -19.52 -23.49
N ALA A 66 22.54 -20.72 -22.94
CA ALA A 66 21.28 -21.11 -22.31
C ALA A 66 20.95 -20.22 -21.09
N ALA A 67 21.95 -19.92 -20.25
CA ALA A 67 21.80 -19.03 -19.11
C ALA A 67 21.45 -17.60 -19.54
N ALA A 68 22.10 -17.08 -20.59
CA ALA A 68 21.79 -15.76 -21.14
C ALA A 68 20.39 -15.70 -21.77
N ALA A 69 19.99 -16.74 -22.49
CA ALA A 69 18.65 -16.83 -23.08
C ALA A 69 17.57 -16.91 -21.99
N PHE A 70 17.81 -17.70 -20.93
CA PHE A 70 16.91 -17.77 -19.79
C PHE A 70 16.83 -16.43 -19.05
N ALA A 71 17.96 -15.77 -18.81
CA ALA A 71 17.98 -14.45 -18.18
C ALA A 71 17.23 -13.40 -19.02
N ALA A 72 17.42 -13.39 -20.34
CA ALA A 72 16.69 -12.50 -21.24
C ALA A 72 15.19 -12.79 -21.24
N TRP A 73 14.80 -14.08 -21.28
CA TRP A 73 13.40 -14.48 -21.19
C TRP A 73 12.77 -14.05 -19.86
N GLU A 74 13.47 -14.25 -18.74
CA GLU A 74 12.98 -13.88 -17.42
C GLU A 74 12.81 -12.36 -17.27
N ILE A 75 13.68 -11.56 -17.91
CA ILE A 75 13.56 -10.08 -17.90
C ILE A 75 12.40 -9.60 -18.78
N LEU A 76 12.16 -10.25 -19.92
CA LEU A 76 11.22 -9.77 -20.94
C LEU A 76 9.83 -10.40 -20.85
N ARG A 77 9.65 -11.50 -20.11
CA ARG A 77 8.36 -12.17 -20.00
C ARG A 77 7.33 -11.30 -19.28
N ALA A 78 6.10 -11.35 -19.77
CA ALA A 78 4.97 -10.82 -19.04
C ALA A 78 4.80 -11.56 -17.70
N ARG A 79 4.57 -10.79 -16.65
CA ARG A 79 4.35 -11.25 -15.29
C ARG A 79 2.86 -11.32 -15.01
N SER A 80 2.45 -12.27 -14.17
CA SER A 80 1.11 -12.22 -13.59
C SER A 80 1.05 -11.20 -12.45
N ILE A 81 -0.15 -10.77 -12.07
CA ILE A 81 -0.30 -9.83 -10.96
C ILE A 81 0.21 -10.40 -9.63
N GLY A 82 -0.01 -11.70 -9.40
CA GLY A 82 0.52 -12.40 -8.22
C GLY A 82 2.04 -12.42 -8.17
N GLU A 83 2.72 -12.54 -9.32
CA GLU A 83 4.18 -12.43 -9.38
C GLU A 83 4.66 -11.02 -9.04
N VAL A 84 3.99 -9.98 -9.56
CA VAL A 84 4.33 -8.57 -9.26
C VAL A 84 4.20 -8.29 -7.77
N TYR A 85 3.12 -8.76 -7.13
CA TYR A 85 2.93 -8.59 -5.69
C TYR A 85 3.93 -9.36 -4.83
N ALA A 86 4.47 -10.47 -5.34
CA ALA A 86 5.50 -11.25 -4.66
C ALA A 86 6.91 -10.64 -4.79
N MET A 87 7.10 -9.61 -5.64
CA MET A 87 8.40 -8.96 -5.80
C MET A 87 8.76 -8.14 -4.56
N SER A 88 10.01 -8.28 -4.12
CA SER A 88 10.65 -7.38 -3.18
C SER A 88 11.56 -6.40 -3.92
N HIS A 89 11.71 -5.19 -3.39
CA HIS A 89 12.67 -4.19 -3.87
C HIS A 89 12.44 -3.70 -5.31
N LEU A 90 11.23 -3.21 -5.58
CA LEU A 90 10.91 -2.49 -6.81
C LEU A 90 11.76 -1.22 -6.91
N SER A 91 12.19 -0.89 -8.13
CA SER A 91 13.04 0.26 -8.40
C SER A 91 12.34 1.26 -9.33
N ALA A 92 12.51 2.55 -9.01
CA ALA A 92 11.99 3.61 -9.86
C ALA A 92 12.69 3.58 -11.24
N GLY A 93 11.90 3.80 -12.30
CA GLY A 93 12.34 3.70 -13.69
C GLY A 93 12.28 2.28 -14.27
N ALA A 94 12.02 1.25 -13.47
CA ALA A 94 11.77 -0.09 -13.99
C ALA A 94 10.46 -0.15 -14.80
N GLN A 95 10.43 -1.05 -15.78
CA GLN A 95 9.24 -1.37 -16.55
C GLN A 95 8.96 -2.87 -16.43
N ILE A 96 7.74 -3.23 -16.04
CA ILE A 96 7.33 -4.63 -15.87
C ILE A 96 6.15 -4.89 -16.79
N PRO A 97 6.31 -5.73 -17.85
CA PRO A 97 5.18 -6.17 -18.65
C PRO A 97 4.27 -7.05 -17.78
N LEU A 98 2.98 -6.70 -17.72
CA LEU A 98 1.94 -7.41 -16.96
C LEU A 98 0.95 -8.03 -17.94
N GLN A 99 0.56 -9.28 -17.68
CA GLN A 99 -0.52 -9.94 -18.41
C GLN A 99 -1.36 -10.81 -17.46
N GLY A 100 -2.66 -10.84 -17.71
CA GLY A 100 -3.60 -11.68 -16.97
C GLY A 100 -4.95 -11.82 -17.69
N THR A 101 -5.85 -12.54 -17.06
CA THR A 101 -7.25 -12.69 -17.49
C THR A 101 -8.15 -11.85 -16.58
N ILE A 102 -9.08 -11.09 -17.15
CA ILE A 102 -10.00 -10.25 -16.38
C ILE A 102 -11.00 -11.16 -15.64
N THR A 103 -11.07 -11.03 -14.32
CA THR A 103 -12.00 -11.76 -13.44
C THR A 103 -13.09 -10.87 -12.86
N GLY A 104 -12.93 -9.54 -12.92
CA GLY A 104 -13.89 -8.55 -12.44
C GLY A 104 -13.67 -7.19 -13.08
N VAL A 105 -14.75 -6.42 -13.21
CA VAL A 105 -14.74 -5.07 -13.78
C VAL A 105 -15.60 -4.18 -12.89
N ALA A 106 -15.02 -3.10 -12.38
CA ALA A 106 -15.73 -2.07 -11.63
C ALA A 106 -15.51 -0.69 -12.26
N ARG A 107 -16.48 0.19 -12.13
CA ARG A 107 -16.43 1.56 -12.67
C ARG A 107 -16.84 2.53 -11.58
N GLU A 108 -16.11 3.62 -11.48
CA GLU A 108 -16.32 4.61 -10.43
C GLU A 108 -15.96 6.00 -10.95
N ASN A 109 -16.72 7.02 -10.54
CA ASN A 109 -16.33 8.40 -10.74
C ASN A 109 -15.61 8.88 -9.49
N THR A 110 -14.35 9.27 -9.64
CA THR A 110 -13.55 9.83 -8.56
C THR A 110 -13.38 11.33 -8.77
N SER A 111 -12.88 12.04 -7.76
CA SER A 111 -12.40 13.42 -7.87
C SER A 111 -11.32 13.59 -8.95
N TYR A 112 -10.64 12.50 -9.34
CA TYR A 112 -9.62 12.49 -10.39
C TYR A 112 -10.21 12.24 -11.79
N GLY A 113 -11.51 11.95 -11.87
CA GLY A 113 -12.25 11.59 -13.08
C GLY A 113 -12.80 10.15 -13.04
N PRO A 114 -13.45 9.71 -14.14
CA PRO A 114 -13.93 8.34 -14.29
C PRO A 114 -12.77 7.35 -14.30
N ARG A 115 -12.92 6.25 -13.55
CA ARG A 115 -11.95 5.16 -13.45
C ARG A 115 -12.62 3.82 -13.72
N VAL A 116 -11.83 2.91 -14.29
CA VAL A 116 -12.21 1.51 -14.47
C VAL A 116 -11.19 0.67 -13.73
N TYR A 117 -11.66 -0.18 -12.82
CA TYR A 117 -10.82 -1.12 -12.09
C TYR A 117 -11.02 -2.50 -12.68
N LEU A 118 -9.92 -3.17 -13.00
CA LEU A 118 -9.94 -4.53 -13.51
C LEU A 118 -9.29 -5.45 -12.48
N GLN A 119 -10.02 -6.47 -12.06
CA GLN A 119 -9.46 -7.58 -11.30
C GLN A 119 -8.85 -8.57 -12.29
N LEU A 120 -7.62 -9.00 -12.04
CA LEU A 120 -6.94 -10.01 -12.82
C LEU A 120 -6.92 -11.34 -12.06
N ASP A 121 -6.79 -12.44 -12.80
CA ASP A 121 -6.54 -13.76 -12.24
C ASP A 121 -5.21 -13.79 -11.44
N HIS A 122 -5.13 -14.72 -10.47
CA HIS A 122 -3.99 -14.84 -9.56
C HIS A 122 -3.73 -13.64 -8.65
N SER A 123 -4.71 -12.75 -8.48
CA SER A 123 -4.66 -11.74 -7.41
C SER A 123 -4.96 -12.36 -6.04
N THR A 124 -4.16 -11.98 -5.05
CA THR A 124 -4.22 -12.51 -3.68
C THR A 124 -4.13 -11.44 -2.60
N VAL A 125 -4.04 -10.15 -2.98
CA VAL A 125 -3.52 -9.08 -2.09
C VAL A 125 -4.59 -8.09 -1.65
N CYS A 126 -5.45 -7.62 -2.56
CA CYS A 126 -6.63 -6.83 -2.20
C CYS A 126 -7.85 -7.45 -2.86
N GLY A 127 -8.84 -7.83 -2.05
CA GLY A 127 -10.13 -8.33 -2.51
C GLY A 127 -11.22 -7.31 -2.17
N GLY A 128 -12.12 -7.04 -3.12
CA GLY A 128 -13.28 -6.19 -2.92
C GLY A 128 -13.91 -5.78 -4.26
N PRO A 129 -15.23 -5.53 -4.32
CA PRO A 129 -15.90 -5.18 -5.57
C PRO A 129 -15.47 -3.82 -6.16
N SER A 130 -14.79 -2.98 -5.37
CA SER A 130 -14.30 -1.64 -5.75
C SER A 130 -12.76 -1.54 -5.84
N SER A 131 -12.01 -2.63 -5.58
CA SER A 131 -10.56 -2.57 -5.32
C SER A 131 -9.69 -3.32 -6.34
N GLY A 132 -10.19 -3.48 -7.57
CA GLY A 132 -9.53 -4.23 -8.65
C GLY A 132 -8.04 -3.91 -8.80
N ASP A 133 -7.26 -4.86 -9.32
CA ASP A 133 -5.79 -4.78 -9.33
C ASP A 133 -5.21 -3.62 -10.13
N VAL A 134 -5.80 -3.35 -11.31
CA VAL A 134 -5.24 -2.44 -12.31
C VAL A 134 -6.25 -1.40 -12.79
N LEU A 135 -5.75 -0.23 -13.21
CA LEU A 135 -6.55 0.75 -13.93
C LEU A 135 -6.67 0.38 -15.41
N GLY A 136 -7.92 0.32 -15.89
CA GLY A 136 -8.26 0.29 -17.30
C GLY A 136 -8.53 1.69 -17.86
N ASP A 137 -8.53 1.82 -19.19
CA ASP A 137 -8.98 3.02 -19.90
C ASP A 137 -10.50 3.18 -19.72
N PRO A 138 -10.98 4.31 -19.16
CA PRO A 138 -12.41 4.54 -18.97
C PRO A 138 -13.23 4.50 -20.27
N ASN A 139 -12.61 4.79 -21.41
CA ASN A 139 -13.27 4.79 -22.73
C ASN A 139 -13.27 3.41 -23.39
N ALA A 140 -12.57 2.42 -22.83
CA ALA A 140 -12.53 1.07 -23.35
C ALA A 140 -13.66 0.18 -22.79
N SER A 141 -13.99 -0.85 -23.56
CA SER A 141 -14.91 -1.90 -23.15
C SER A 141 -14.12 -3.13 -22.70
N TYR A 142 -14.48 -3.66 -21.53
CA TYR A 142 -13.84 -4.81 -20.91
C TYR A 142 -14.88 -5.89 -20.62
N ARG A 143 -14.50 -7.16 -20.74
CA ARG A 143 -15.34 -8.30 -20.34
C ARG A 143 -14.55 -9.27 -19.48
N ILE A 144 -15.26 -9.86 -18.52
CA ILE A 144 -14.72 -10.98 -17.73
C ILE A 144 -14.40 -12.13 -18.68
N GLY A 145 -13.21 -12.71 -18.53
CA GLY A 145 -12.66 -13.76 -19.40
C GLY A 145 -11.75 -13.24 -20.51
N ASP A 146 -11.73 -11.94 -20.80
CA ASP A 146 -10.81 -11.37 -21.78
C ASP A 146 -9.37 -11.34 -21.23
N SER A 147 -8.38 -11.49 -22.12
CA SER A 147 -6.99 -11.25 -21.76
C SER A 147 -6.71 -9.76 -21.69
N TYR A 148 -6.00 -9.35 -20.64
CA TYR A 148 -5.53 -7.98 -20.45
C TYR A 148 -4.00 -7.96 -20.38
N GLY A 149 -3.40 -6.94 -20.98
CA GLY A 149 -1.96 -6.71 -20.93
C GLY A 149 -1.65 -5.23 -20.83
N THR A 150 -0.68 -4.88 -20.00
CA THR A 150 -0.17 -3.51 -19.85
C THR A 150 1.31 -3.53 -19.45
N THR A 151 1.93 -2.36 -19.33
CA THR A 151 3.27 -2.21 -18.78
C THR A 151 3.20 -1.33 -17.55
N LEU A 152 3.75 -1.81 -16.45
CA LEU A 152 3.85 -1.08 -15.19
C LEU A 152 5.07 -0.17 -15.24
N HIS A 153 4.88 1.13 -15.04
CA HIS A 153 5.94 2.13 -15.00
C HIS A 153 6.23 2.54 -13.57
N LEU A 154 7.27 1.95 -12.99
CA LEU A 154 7.61 2.17 -11.58
C LEU A 154 8.16 3.59 -11.41
N GLN A 155 7.58 4.33 -10.47
CA GLN A 155 7.87 5.74 -10.18
C GLN A 155 8.20 5.88 -8.70
N SER A 156 9.15 6.77 -8.39
CA SER A 156 9.41 7.19 -7.02
C SER A 156 8.49 8.34 -6.63
N PHE A 157 7.99 8.29 -5.40
CA PHE A 157 7.19 9.35 -4.78
C PHE A 157 7.42 9.33 -3.27
N THR A 158 6.77 10.23 -2.54
CA THR A 158 6.72 10.19 -1.07
C THR A 158 5.28 10.00 -0.60
N ILE A 159 5.09 9.20 0.45
CA ILE A 159 3.81 9.09 1.17
C ILE A 159 4.02 9.48 2.63
N ASN A 160 3.32 10.50 3.10
CA ASN A 160 3.52 11.08 4.46
C ASN A 160 4.98 11.47 4.77
N GLY A 161 5.80 11.71 3.74
CA GLY A 161 7.22 12.00 3.87
C GLY A 161 8.14 10.79 3.75
N ASP A 162 7.62 9.56 3.84
CA ASP A 162 8.40 8.35 3.60
C ASP A 162 8.63 8.12 2.09
N PRO A 163 9.84 7.76 1.65
CA PRO A 163 10.11 7.46 0.24
C PRO A 163 9.40 6.16 -0.17
N ALA A 164 8.82 6.14 -1.37
CA ALA A 164 8.06 5.02 -1.90
C ALA A 164 8.32 4.82 -3.40
N VAL A 165 8.13 3.59 -3.87
CA VAL A 165 8.19 3.21 -5.29
C VAL A 165 6.94 2.40 -5.63
N TRP A 166 6.14 2.90 -6.56
CA TRP A 166 4.93 2.22 -7.03
C TRP A 166 4.61 2.62 -8.48
N THR A 167 3.47 2.23 -9.01
CA THR A 167 3.11 2.44 -10.41
C THR A 167 1.66 2.94 -10.50
N PRO A 168 1.36 3.96 -11.33
CA PRO A 168 0.01 4.51 -11.43
C PRO A 168 -1.00 3.55 -12.08
N GLU A 169 -0.53 2.52 -12.78
CA GLU A 169 -1.37 1.51 -13.43
C GLU A 169 -1.94 0.49 -12.44
N LEU A 170 -1.37 0.37 -11.23
CA LEU A 170 -1.89 -0.50 -10.16
C LEU A 170 -2.69 0.32 -9.16
N VAL A 171 -3.75 -0.31 -8.64
CA VAL A 171 -4.63 0.29 -7.63
C VAL A 171 -4.46 -0.36 -6.27
N CYS A 172 -4.15 -1.65 -6.26
CA CYS A 172 -3.78 -2.38 -5.06
C CYS A 172 -2.25 -2.57 -5.00
N PRO A 173 -1.61 -2.46 -3.82
CA PRO A 173 -2.19 -2.04 -2.54
C PRO A 173 -2.40 -0.53 -2.42
N PHE A 174 -1.65 0.28 -3.17
CA PHE A 174 -1.79 1.74 -3.18
C PHE A 174 -2.45 2.21 -4.47
N PRO A 175 -3.49 3.08 -4.42
CA PRO A 175 -4.07 3.73 -3.23
C PRO A 175 -5.24 2.97 -2.56
N ALA A 176 -5.53 1.72 -2.94
CA ALA A 176 -6.73 1.01 -2.51
C ALA A 176 -6.85 0.84 -0.99
N LEU A 177 -5.76 0.52 -0.30
CA LEU A 177 -5.83 0.21 1.14
C LEU A 177 -6.09 1.47 1.98
N GLU A 178 -5.49 2.61 1.64
CA GLU A 178 -5.76 3.88 2.31
C GLU A 178 -7.22 4.30 2.14
N ARG A 179 -7.78 4.08 0.95
CA ARG A 179 -9.22 4.31 0.71
C ARG A 179 -10.10 3.36 1.51
N ALA A 180 -9.75 2.07 1.58
CA ALA A 180 -10.51 1.09 2.36
C ALA A 180 -10.49 1.42 3.86
N ILE A 181 -9.39 1.96 4.38
CA ILE A 181 -9.32 2.48 5.75
C ILE A 181 -10.35 3.61 5.93
N GLY A 182 -10.42 4.56 4.97
CA GLY A 182 -11.45 5.60 4.97
C GLY A 182 -12.87 5.06 5.01
N GLU A 183 -13.21 4.09 4.17
CA GLU A 183 -14.54 3.48 4.15
C GLU A 183 -14.91 2.81 5.50
N VAL A 184 -13.96 2.14 6.14
CA VAL A 184 -14.16 1.57 7.47
C VAL A 184 -14.37 2.67 8.51
N MET A 185 -13.59 3.74 8.46
CA MET A 185 -13.67 4.85 9.41
C MET A 185 -14.96 5.66 9.24
N ASP A 186 -15.43 5.86 8.02
CA ASP A 186 -16.74 6.45 7.72
C ASP A 186 -17.88 5.59 8.29
N ALA A 187 -17.75 4.26 8.21
CA ALA A 187 -18.73 3.34 8.79
C ALA A 187 -18.72 3.37 10.33
N VAL A 188 -17.57 3.52 10.97
CA VAL A 188 -17.49 3.70 12.44
C VAL A 188 -18.07 5.05 12.85
N SER A 189 -17.78 6.11 12.09
CA SER A 189 -18.30 7.46 12.34
C SER A 189 -19.82 7.53 12.27
N ALA A 190 -20.42 6.74 11.37
CA ALA A 190 -21.87 6.55 11.32
C ALA A 190 -22.47 6.15 12.66
N VAL A 191 -21.84 5.17 13.33
CA VAL A 191 -22.28 4.67 14.63
C VAL A 191 -22.15 5.74 15.72
N ASP A 192 -21.29 6.74 15.52
CA ASP A 192 -21.07 7.91 16.40
C ASP A 192 -21.88 9.15 15.93
N HIS A 193 -22.89 8.92 15.08
CA HIS A 193 -23.93 9.83 14.61
C HIS A 193 -23.54 10.90 13.59
N VAL A 194 -22.28 10.95 13.15
CA VAL A 194 -21.82 11.89 12.10
C VAL A 194 -21.00 11.17 11.04
N ARG A 195 -21.28 11.45 9.77
CA ARG A 195 -20.38 11.15 8.65
C ARG A 195 -19.96 12.45 7.98
N LEU A 196 -18.76 12.45 7.42
CA LEU A 196 -18.27 13.51 6.56
C LEU A 196 -18.13 12.93 5.15
N VAL A 197 -18.67 13.61 4.15
CA VAL A 197 -18.65 13.08 2.77
C VAL A 197 -18.16 14.15 1.80
N TYR A 198 -17.21 13.76 0.95
CA TYR A 198 -16.66 14.64 -0.07
C TYR A 198 -17.72 15.09 -1.10
N ASN A 199 -17.88 16.41 -1.21
CA ASN A 199 -18.82 17.10 -2.09
C ASN A 199 -18.09 18.07 -3.05
N GLY A 200 -16.95 17.62 -3.57
CA GLY A 200 -16.20 18.35 -4.60
C GLY A 200 -15.14 19.30 -4.04
N THR A 201 -14.39 19.88 -4.97
CA THR A 201 -13.35 20.88 -4.69
C THR A 201 -13.59 22.10 -5.57
N ASP A 202 -13.61 23.29 -4.98
CA ASP A 202 -13.79 24.54 -5.72
C ASP A 202 -12.50 25.03 -6.42
N ALA A 203 -12.64 26.09 -7.21
CA ALA A 203 -11.51 26.73 -7.90
C ALA A 203 -10.47 27.35 -6.94
N GLY A 204 -10.84 27.58 -5.68
CA GLY A 204 -9.95 28.03 -4.61
C GLY A 204 -9.22 26.89 -3.91
N LEU A 205 -9.35 25.64 -4.40
CA LEU A 205 -8.79 24.42 -3.83
C LEU A 205 -9.37 24.06 -2.46
N TRP A 206 -10.56 24.57 -2.12
CA TRP A 206 -11.29 24.11 -0.95
C TRP A 206 -12.02 22.82 -1.30
N SER A 207 -11.68 21.76 -0.57
CA SER A 207 -12.41 20.50 -0.62
C SER A 207 -13.56 20.57 0.37
N HIS A 208 -14.77 20.29 -0.10
CA HIS A 208 -16.00 20.40 0.67
C HIS A 208 -16.34 19.04 1.27
N TYR A 209 -16.44 18.95 2.59
CA TYR A 209 -16.90 17.73 3.28
C TYR A 209 -18.22 18.03 3.96
N GLU A 210 -19.30 17.52 3.38
CA GLU A 210 -20.65 17.69 3.91
C GLU A 210 -20.83 16.87 5.17
N ILE A 211 -21.42 17.49 6.19
CA ILE A 211 -21.81 16.83 7.42
C ILE A 211 -23.11 16.08 7.15
N LEU A 212 -23.15 14.80 7.48
CA LEU A 212 -24.36 14.00 7.50
C LEU A 212 -24.58 13.50 8.93
N THR A 213 -25.70 13.86 9.50
CA THR A 213 -26.12 13.43 10.85
C THR A 213 -27.16 12.32 10.73
N GLU A 214 -27.03 11.29 11.56
CA GLU A 214 -28.10 10.29 11.67
C GLU A 214 -29.31 10.88 12.41
N ASN A 215 -30.53 10.57 11.98
CA ASN A 215 -31.80 11.01 12.58
C ASN A 215 -32.11 12.51 12.50
N GLY A 216 -31.36 13.26 11.69
CA GLY A 216 -31.55 14.70 11.50
C GLY A 216 -31.22 15.52 12.76
N ASP A 217 -30.34 14.98 13.60
CA ASP A 217 -29.85 15.66 14.79
C ASP A 217 -28.99 16.86 14.40
N GLY A 218 -29.05 17.91 15.23
CA GLY A 218 -28.23 19.10 15.07
C GLY A 218 -27.55 19.50 16.35
N PHE A 219 -26.29 19.89 16.21
CA PHE A 219 -25.38 20.07 17.33
C PHE A 219 -24.95 21.52 17.46
N ARG A 220 -24.67 21.96 18.69
CA ARG A 220 -24.21 23.33 18.92
C ARG A 220 -22.78 23.50 18.40
N PRO A 221 -22.50 24.45 17.49
CA PRO A 221 -21.15 24.68 16.98
C PRO A 221 -20.12 25.01 18.07
N ASP A 222 -20.54 25.70 19.14
CA ASP A 222 -19.70 26.14 20.27
C ASP A 222 -18.97 25.03 21.03
N ILE A 223 -19.45 23.78 20.92
CA ILE A 223 -18.89 22.63 21.67
C ILE A 223 -18.25 21.58 20.75
N LEU A 224 -18.28 21.81 19.44
CA LEU A 224 -17.75 20.87 18.46
C LEU A 224 -16.39 21.34 17.96
N PRO A 225 -15.27 20.75 18.43
CA PRO A 225 -13.98 20.99 17.81
C PRO A 225 -13.91 20.30 16.44
N VAL A 226 -13.01 20.76 15.58
CA VAL A 226 -12.58 20.02 14.40
C VAL A 226 -11.06 20.05 14.32
N VAL A 227 -10.46 18.91 14.03
CA VAL A 227 -9.01 18.73 13.98
C VAL A 227 -8.64 18.08 12.65
N LEU A 228 -7.63 18.64 11.99
CA LEU A 228 -6.99 18.04 10.84
C LEU A 228 -5.65 17.46 11.29
N LEU A 229 -5.54 16.14 11.22
CA LEU A 229 -4.37 15.39 11.62
C LEU A 229 -3.58 14.93 10.41
N LYS A 230 -2.26 14.83 10.56
CA LYS A 230 -1.37 14.28 9.56
C LYS A 230 -0.52 13.16 10.19
N PRO A 231 -0.51 11.95 9.62
CA PRO A 231 0.37 10.88 10.10
C PRO A 231 1.84 11.30 10.00
N LEU A 232 2.60 10.92 11.01
CA LEU A 232 4.04 11.05 11.04
C LEU A 232 4.68 10.06 10.06
N PRO A 233 5.89 10.36 9.53
CA PRO A 233 6.66 9.39 8.79
C PRO A 233 6.94 8.15 9.64
N VAL A 234 6.54 6.98 9.14
CA VAL A 234 6.61 5.70 9.85
C VAL A 234 8.02 5.12 9.77
N GLN A 235 8.71 5.33 8.65
CA GLN A 235 10.09 4.83 8.45
C GLN A 235 11.15 5.80 8.98
N GLY A 236 10.82 7.09 9.12
CA GLY A 236 11.77 8.13 9.56
C GLY A 236 12.15 8.09 11.04
N ALA A 237 11.39 7.38 11.90
CA ALA A 237 11.54 7.49 13.36
C ALA A 237 11.57 6.17 14.15
N ASN A 238 11.21 5.01 13.55
CA ASN A 238 11.08 3.76 14.30
C ASN A 238 12.18 2.72 13.93
N PRO A 239 13.18 2.49 14.81
CA PRO A 239 14.25 1.52 14.57
C PRO A 239 13.82 0.04 14.64
N GLU A 240 12.59 -0.26 15.07
CA GLU A 240 12.04 -1.63 15.14
C GLU A 240 11.34 -2.08 13.85
N LEU A 241 11.06 -1.16 12.92
CA LEU A 241 10.54 -1.49 11.59
C LEU A 241 11.71 -1.79 10.65
N PRO A 242 11.56 -2.77 9.72
CA PRO A 242 12.67 -3.32 8.94
C PRO A 242 13.34 -2.26 8.05
N ALA A 243 14.38 -1.64 8.62
CA ALA A 243 15.36 -0.72 8.06
C ALA A 243 14.77 0.41 7.21
N GLY A 244 14.70 1.62 7.80
CA GLY A 244 14.31 2.93 7.23
C GLY A 244 14.70 3.16 5.76
N GLY A 245 13.98 2.48 4.88
CA GLY A 245 14.22 2.34 3.46
C GLY A 245 12.89 2.49 2.73
N PRO A 246 12.91 2.64 1.41
CA PRO A 246 11.72 2.99 0.66
C PRO A 246 10.63 1.92 0.74
N ILE A 247 9.37 2.35 0.71
CA ILE A 247 8.21 1.48 0.53
C ILE A 247 8.23 1.01 -0.93
N ASP A 248 8.87 -0.12 -1.17
CA ASP A 248 9.30 -0.59 -2.50
C ASP A 248 8.70 -1.94 -2.89
N SER A 249 7.62 -2.36 -2.23
CA SER A 249 6.96 -3.63 -2.49
C SER A 249 5.52 -3.60 -1.99
N ALA A 250 4.67 -4.44 -2.55
CA ALA A 250 3.27 -4.53 -2.13
C ALA A 250 3.13 -4.85 -0.63
N ALA A 251 3.98 -5.75 -0.11
CA ALA A 251 4.00 -6.10 1.31
C ALA A 251 4.35 -4.90 2.23
N ARG A 252 5.23 -4.00 1.79
CA ARG A 252 5.57 -2.79 2.57
C ARG A 252 4.43 -1.77 2.57
N PHE A 253 3.71 -1.61 1.45
CA PHE A 253 2.50 -0.79 1.41
C PHE A 253 1.40 -1.36 2.33
N GLN A 254 1.19 -2.68 2.32
CA GLN A 254 0.27 -3.33 3.26
C GLN A 254 0.66 -3.08 4.72
N THR A 255 1.95 -3.15 5.03
CA THR A 255 2.46 -2.86 6.39
C THR A 255 2.19 -1.41 6.77
N LEU A 256 2.44 -0.45 5.88
CA LEU A 256 2.15 0.97 6.12
C LEU A 256 0.65 1.17 6.39
N ALA A 257 -0.21 0.64 5.53
CA ALA A 257 -1.66 0.75 5.69
C ALA A 257 -2.14 0.11 7.00
N GLY A 258 -1.59 -1.06 7.37
CA GLY A 258 -1.89 -1.71 8.65
C GLY A 258 -1.49 -0.86 9.86
N LEU A 259 -0.33 -0.21 9.82
CA LEU A 259 0.11 0.70 10.90
C LEU A 259 -0.79 1.92 10.99
N LEU A 260 -1.12 2.56 9.87
CA LEU A 260 -2.07 3.67 9.83
C LEU A 260 -3.42 3.27 10.43
N TYR A 261 -3.96 2.10 10.05
CA TYR A 261 -5.21 1.60 10.59
C TYR A 261 -5.15 1.37 12.11
N LEU A 262 -4.04 0.82 12.61
CA LEU A 262 -3.83 0.58 14.05
C LEU A 262 -3.71 1.89 14.84
N GLU A 263 -2.97 2.88 14.32
CA GLU A 263 -2.82 4.20 14.94
C GLU A 263 -4.17 4.92 14.99
N MET A 264 -4.93 4.91 13.88
CA MET A 264 -6.29 5.45 13.84
C MET A 264 -7.23 4.75 14.82
N SER A 265 -7.20 3.41 14.85
CA SER A 265 -8.04 2.62 15.76
C SER A 265 -7.67 2.83 17.23
N GLY A 266 -6.38 3.02 17.52
CA GLY A 266 -5.88 3.34 18.86
C GLY A 266 -6.21 4.77 19.29
N ALA A 267 -6.24 5.71 18.35
CA ALA A 267 -6.66 7.09 18.59
C ALA A 267 -8.13 7.19 19.04
N VAL A 268 -8.99 6.22 18.72
CA VAL A 268 -10.39 6.14 19.22
C VAL A 268 -10.48 5.99 20.76
N GLY A 269 -9.35 5.79 21.46
CA GLY A 269 -9.30 5.64 22.92
C GLY A 269 -8.23 6.46 23.64
N GLY A 270 -7.56 7.43 23.00
CA GLY A 270 -6.41 8.13 23.60
C GLY A 270 -5.88 9.34 22.82
N GLN A 271 -4.71 9.86 23.21
CA GLN A 271 -4.00 10.91 22.46
C GLN A 271 -3.61 10.39 21.06
N TYR A 272 -3.54 11.28 20.06
CA TYR A 272 -3.15 11.00 18.67
C TYR A 272 -1.69 10.58 18.51
N PHE A 273 -1.28 9.47 19.13
CA PHE A 273 0.04 8.90 18.91
C PHE A 273 0.20 8.53 17.42
N GLY A 274 1.29 9.00 16.81
CA GLY A 274 1.53 8.80 15.37
C GLY A 274 1.04 9.92 14.47
N PHE A 275 0.40 10.97 14.99
CA PHE A 275 -0.08 12.10 14.20
C PHE A 275 0.39 13.45 14.74
N ASP A 276 0.61 14.39 13.82
CA ASP A 276 0.70 15.82 14.10
C ASP A 276 -0.64 16.51 13.84
N VAL A 277 -0.96 17.53 14.65
CA VAL A 277 -2.08 18.44 14.37
C VAL A 277 -1.65 19.41 13.28
N ALA A 278 -2.15 19.20 12.06
CA ALA A 278 -1.88 20.08 10.92
C ALA A 278 -2.63 21.42 11.07
N ASP A 279 -3.88 21.37 11.55
CA ASP A 279 -4.69 22.53 11.88
C ASP A 279 -5.86 22.13 12.78
N GLN A 280 -6.48 23.09 13.46
CA GLN A 280 -7.66 22.83 14.29
C GLN A 280 -8.53 24.07 14.50
N MET A 281 -9.80 23.83 14.80
CA MET A 281 -10.69 24.78 15.46
C MET A 281 -11.16 24.14 16.77
N LEU A 282 -10.99 24.84 17.89
CA LEU A 282 -11.48 24.37 19.19
C LEU A 282 -13.03 24.34 19.26
N SER A 283 -13.67 25.07 18.35
CA SER A 283 -15.10 25.07 18.13
C SER A 283 -15.41 25.50 16.69
N LEU A 284 -16.44 24.92 16.09
CA LEU A 284 -16.98 25.34 14.78
C LEU A 284 -17.48 26.79 14.78
N SER A 285 -17.85 27.39 15.92
CA SER A 285 -18.31 28.79 15.98
C SER A 285 -17.19 29.80 15.72
N ALA A 286 -15.92 29.37 15.77
CA ALA A 286 -14.80 30.17 15.27
C ALA A 286 -14.93 30.47 13.76
N GLY A 287 -15.67 29.64 13.02
CA GLY A 287 -15.91 29.75 11.59
C GLY A 287 -14.72 29.40 10.72
N THR A 288 -13.50 29.76 11.12
CA THR A 288 -12.25 29.44 10.41
C THR A 288 -11.12 29.21 11.40
N SER A 289 -10.22 28.28 11.08
CA SER A 289 -9.04 28.00 11.90
C SER A 289 -8.00 29.11 11.83
N SER A 290 -7.10 29.15 12.82
CA SER A 290 -6.02 30.15 12.87
C SER A 290 -5.08 30.08 11.67
N ASN A 291 -4.83 28.88 11.13
CA ASN A 291 -3.99 28.69 9.96
C ASN A 291 -4.78 28.87 8.65
N GLY A 292 -6.10 29.05 8.73
CA GLY A 292 -6.98 29.30 7.57
C GLY A 292 -7.06 28.11 6.61
N THR A 293 -6.88 26.88 7.09
CA THR A 293 -7.01 25.65 6.29
C THR A 293 -8.32 24.91 6.55
N LEU A 294 -9.04 25.26 7.62
CA LEU A 294 -10.35 24.73 7.95
C LEU A 294 -11.37 25.86 8.03
N ARG A 295 -12.58 25.61 7.49
CA ARG A 295 -13.73 26.50 7.61
C ARG A 295 -15.00 25.70 7.85
N PHE A 296 -15.82 26.15 8.79
CA PHE A 296 -17.19 25.69 8.94
C PHE A 296 -18.14 26.57 8.11
N VAL A 297 -19.07 25.95 7.40
CA VAL A 297 -20.13 26.64 6.66
C VAL A 297 -21.47 26.08 7.09
N ASP A 298 -22.23 26.91 7.81
CA ASP A 298 -23.66 26.73 8.06
C ASP A 298 -24.39 26.99 6.73
N GLY A 299 -24.70 25.90 6.03
CA GLY A 299 -25.25 25.93 4.68
C GLY A 299 -26.74 26.20 4.65
N ASN A 300 -27.45 25.82 5.72
CA ASN A 300 -28.90 25.96 5.84
C ASN A 300 -29.32 27.17 6.69
N GLY A 301 -28.39 27.81 7.40
CA GLY A 301 -28.56 29.04 8.17
C GLY A 301 -29.27 28.84 9.51
N ASN A 302 -29.29 27.63 10.06
CA ASN A 302 -30.05 27.30 11.27
C ASN A 302 -29.24 27.48 12.57
N GLY A 303 -27.95 27.80 12.47
CA GLY A 303 -27.04 28.02 13.61
C GLY A 303 -26.64 26.74 14.36
N LEU A 304 -26.95 25.56 13.82
CA LEU A 304 -26.49 24.26 14.27
C LEU A 304 -25.41 23.73 13.33
N ALA A 305 -24.80 22.61 13.70
CA ALA A 305 -23.97 21.80 12.82
C ALA A 305 -24.73 20.49 12.54
N ASP A 306 -25.28 20.36 11.33
CA ASP A 306 -26.09 19.23 10.92
C ASP A 306 -26.05 18.95 9.42
N SER A 307 -26.96 18.07 8.98
CA SER A 307 -27.11 17.70 7.58
C SER A 307 -27.44 18.92 6.69
N GLY A 308 -26.54 19.22 5.75
CA GLY A 308 -26.63 20.39 4.87
C GLY A 308 -25.54 21.44 5.14
N ASP A 309 -24.80 21.28 6.24
CA ASP A 309 -23.60 22.03 6.54
C ASP A 309 -22.34 21.32 6.05
N ARG A 310 -21.21 22.01 6.08
CA ARG A 310 -19.94 21.41 5.65
C ARG A 310 -18.73 21.95 6.39
N ILE A 311 -17.71 21.10 6.42
CA ILE A 311 -16.33 21.47 6.73
C ILE A 311 -15.58 21.62 5.41
N ASP A 312 -15.12 22.82 5.13
CA ASP A 312 -14.24 23.08 4.00
C ASP A 312 -12.79 22.93 4.46
N VAL A 313 -12.02 22.12 3.74
CA VAL A 313 -10.61 21.86 4.00
C VAL A 313 -9.77 22.30 2.82
N ARG A 314 -8.77 23.13 3.09
CA ARG A 314 -7.75 23.50 2.12
C ARG A 314 -6.42 22.90 2.54
N LEU A 315 -6.09 21.78 1.92
CA LEU A 315 -4.83 21.12 2.16
C LEU A 315 -3.64 22.00 1.71
N PRO A 316 -2.46 21.87 2.32
CA PRO A 316 -1.29 22.68 1.97
C PRO A 316 -0.99 22.60 0.47
N SER A 317 -0.90 23.75 -0.20
CA SER A 317 -0.77 23.85 -1.66
C SER A 317 0.63 23.53 -2.20
N SER A 318 1.61 23.26 -1.34
CA SER A 318 3.04 23.13 -1.69
C SER A 318 3.53 21.69 -1.79
N VAL A 319 2.63 20.74 -2.03
CA VAL A 319 3.03 19.34 -2.15
C VAL A 319 3.60 19.08 -3.56
N PRO A 320 4.82 18.52 -3.69
CA PRO A 320 5.37 18.14 -4.98
C PRO A 320 4.43 17.21 -5.77
N SER A 321 4.53 17.22 -7.10
CA SER A 321 3.70 16.38 -7.98
C SER A 321 3.92 14.88 -7.81
N ASN A 322 4.93 14.48 -7.03
CA ASN A 322 5.27 13.11 -6.69
C ASN A 322 5.12 12.86 -5.18
N THR A 323 4.10 13.44 -4.57
CA THR A 323 3.82 13.25 -3.15
C THR A 323 2.35 12.96 -2.92
N TRP A 324 2.13 12.02 -2.02
CA TRP A 324 0.85 11.68 -1.43
C TRP A 324 0.91 11.93 0.07
N ASN A 325 -0.15 12.44 0.66
CA ASN A 325 -0.29 12.53 2.10
C ASN A 325 -1.66 11.99 2.48
N VAL A 326 -1.73 11.29 3.59
CA VAL A 326 -2.98 10.99 4.27
C VAL A 326 -3.23 12.10 5.27
N TYR A 327 -4.48 12.55 5.34
CA TYR A 327 -4.97 13.40 6.41
C TYR A 327 -6.16 12.73 7.07
N VAL A 328 -6.37 13.02 8.34
CA VAL A 328 -7.55 12.57 9.07
C VAL A 328 -8.29 13.81 9.55
N LEU A 329 -9.53 13.96 9.10
CA LEU A 329 -10.43 15.03 9.51
C LEU A 329 -11.34 14.49 10.60
N GLU A 330 -11.19 15.00 11.82
CA GLU A 330 -12.04 14.64 12.95
C GLU A 330 -12.94 15.82 13.33
N LEU A 331 -14.24 15.57 13.39
CA LEU A 331 -15.24 16.47 13.95
C LEU A 331 -15.72 15.93 15.29
N GLY A 332 -15.85 16.80 16.29
CA GLY A 332 -16.15 16.40 17.65
C GLY A 332 -14.94 15.77 18.33
N ASN A 333 -15.19 14.98 19.38
CA ASN A 333 -14.15 14.35 20.18
C ASN A 333 -14.27 12.82 20.09
N PHE A 334 -14.13 12.32 18.87
CA PHE A 334 -14.17 10.89 18.53
C PHE A 334 -13.05 10.10 19.23
N SER A 335 -11.92 10.76 19.48
CA SER A 335 -10.69 10.19 20.05
C SER A 335 -10.61 10.16 21.58
N SER A 336 -11.54 10.79 22.32
CA SER A 336 -11.44 10.83 23.80
C SER A 336 -12.22 9.72 24.51
N ALA A 337 -11.64 9.25 25.63
CA ALA A 337 -12.31 8.38 26.61
C ALA A 337 -13.57 9.02 27.24
N ALA A 338 -13.72 10.35 27.11
CA ALA A 338 -14.90 11.10 27.49
C ALA A 338 -15.62 11.58 26.22
N ARG A 339 -16.11 10.63 25.42
CA ARG A 339 -16.90 10.92 24.21
C ARG A 339 -17.86 12.06 24.51
N THR A 340 -17.65 13.21 23.88
CA THR A 340 -18.77 14.11 23.66
C THR A 340 -19.82 13.32 22.89
N TYR A 341 -21.10 13.63 23.12
CA TYR A 341 -22.27 12.91 22.63
C TYR A 341 -22.34 12.66 21.10
N VAL A 342 -21.37 13.14 20.32
CA VAL A 342 -21.29 13.04 18.87
C VAL A 342 -19.83 13.21 18.40
N GLY A 343 -19.45 12.51 17.33
CA GLY A 343 -18.17 12.64 16.67
C GLY A 343 -18.16 11.94 15.31
N GLY A 344 -17.22 12.32 14.45
CA GLY A 344 -17.02 11.66 13.16
C GLY A 344 -15.61 11.87 12.64
N VAL A 345 -15.09 10.88 11.94
CA VAL A 345 -13.75 10.90 11.35
C VAL A 345 -13.82 10.55 9.87
N HIS A 346 -12.98 11.20 9.08
CA HIS A 346 -12.85 10.92 7.65
C HIS A 346 -11.38 10.93 7.22
N VAL A 347 -11.01 9.97 6.37
CA VAL A 347 -9.63 9.82 5.89
C VAL A 347 -9.51 10.38 4.49
N ILE A 348 -8.62 11.34 4.32
CA ILE A 348 -8.40 12.05 3.07
C ILE A 348 -7.06 11.61 2.49
N LEU A 349 -7.06 10.92 1.35
CA LEU A 349 -5.84 10.62 0.60
C LEU A 349 -5.54 11.74 -0.39
N ALA A 350 -4.66 12.66 -0.01
CA ALA A 350 -4.27 13.83 -0.78
C ALA A 350 -3.12 13.53 -1.73
N GLY A 351 -3.39 13.61 -3.03
CA GLY A 351 -2.37 13.46 -4.07
C GLY A 351 -2.11 14.75 -4.86
N PRO A 352 -1.35 14.65 -5.97
CA PRO A 352 -0.94 15.80 -6.79
C PRO A 352 -2.09 16.61 -7.39
N ARG A 353 -3.29 16.04 -7.50
CA ARG A 353 -4.48 16.69 -8.06
C ARG A 353 -5.53 17.02 -7.00
N GLY A 354 -5.14 17.03 -5.72
CA GLY A 354 -6.05 17.16 -4.59
C GLY A 354 -6.44 15.81 -3.98
N PRO A 355 -7.49 15.77 -3.14
CA PRO A 355 -7.91 14.54 -2.48
C PRO A 355 -8.45 13.53 -3.51
N LEU A 356 -8.08 12.25 -3.38
CA LEU A 356 -8.60 11.15 -4.17
C LEU A 356 -9.84 10.60 -3.46
N GLU A 357 -11.00 11.04 -3.91
CA GLU A 357 -12.29 10.77 -3.28
C GLU A 357 -13.30 10.25 -4.29
N VAL A 358 -14.38 9.67 -3.79
CA VAL A 358 -15.59 9.40 -4.57
C VAL A 358 -16.55 10.56 -4.29
N PRO A 359 -16.80 11.46 -5.26
CA PRO A 359 -17.79 12.50 -5.08
C PRO A 359 -19.15 11.89 -4.78
N LEU A 360 -19.93 12.58 -3.96
CA LEU A 360 -21.37 12.32 -3.87
C LEU A 360 -21.96 12.24 -5.28
N PRO A 361 -22.66 11.14 -5.64
CA PRO A 361 -23.32 11.08 -6.94
C PRO A 361 -24.32 12.22 -7.08
N ASP A 362 -24.53 12.69 -8.32
CA ASP A 362 -25.65 13.59 -8.65
C ASP A 362 -26.94 12.99 -8.08
N ARG A 363 -27.51 13.67 -7.09
CA ARG A 363 -28.50 13.16 -6.13
C ARG A 363 -29.83 12.80 -6.81
N ALA A 364 -29.92 11.62 -7.42
CA ALA A 364 -31.18 11.09 -7.97
C ALA A 364 -31.96 10.22 -6.97
N ALA A 365 -31.29 9.63 -5.97
CA ALA A 365 -31.93 8.80 -4.94
C ALA A 365 -31.86 9.51 -3.57
N PRO A 366 -33.00 9.75 -2.90
CA PRO A 366 -33.00 10.33 -1.57
C PRO A 366 -32.62 9.29 -0.52
N VAL A 367 -31.67 9.61 0.37
CA VAL A 367 -31.61 8.93 1.67
C VAL A 367 -32.79 9.40 2.51
N ILE A 368 -33.35 8.43 3.21
CA ILE A 368 -34.51 8.64 4.05
C ILE A 368 -33.97 8.74 5.46
N ASP A 369 -34.16 9.90 6.05
CA ASP A 369 -33.86 10.12 7.45
C ASP A 369 -35.12 9.91 8.27
N PHE A 370 -34.93 9.24 9.40
CA PHE A 370 -36.00 8.85 10.31
C PHE A 370 -35.76 9.57 11.62
N ARG A 371 -36.53 10.63 11.85
CA ARG A 371 -36.47 11.37 13.09
C ARG A 371 -37.61 10.94 14.01
N TYR A 372 -37.28 10.53 15.23
CA TYR A 372 -38.30 10.29 16.25
C TYR A 372 -38.93 11.61 16.69
N ALA A 373 -40.24 11.76 16.49
CA ALA A 373 -40.98 12.98 16.80
C ALA A 373 -41.75 12.91 18.14
N GLY A 374 -41.69 11.77 18.82
CA GLY A 374 -42.34 11.55 20.12
C GLY A 374 -43.31 10.37 20.13
N SER A 375 -43.74 10.01 21.34
CA SER A 375 -44.77 9.00 21.58
C SER A 375 -45.80 9.53 22.55
N THR A 376 -47.08 9.23 22.28
CA THR A 376 -48.18 9.51 23.20
C THR A 376 -48.67 8.20 23.82
N GLY A 377 -48.77 8.17 25.14
CA GLY A 377 -49.15 6.98 25.92
C GLY A 377 -50.63 6.93 26.32
N GLY A 378 -51.18 5.70 26.36
CA GLY A 378 -52.53 5.30 26.76
C GLY A 378 -52.64 3.76 26.83
N SER A 379 -53.80 3.16 26.54
CA SER A 379 -53.93 1.69 26.39
C SER A 379 -53.22 1.13 25.14
N LEU A 380 -52.83 2.02 24.22
CA LEU A 380 -51.96 1.79 23.08
C LEU A 380 -50.85 2.86 23.09
N VAL A 381 -49.66 2.49 22.64
CA VAL A 381 -48.55 3.43 22.43
C VAL A 381 -48.54 3.82 20.96
N ASN A 382 -48.77 5.11 20.70
CA ASN A 382 -48.62 5.67 19.35
C ASN A 382 -47.28 6.38 19.27
N THR A 383 -46.42 5.94 18.36
CA THR A 383 -45.11 6.53 18.07
C THR A 383 -45.18 7.29 16.73
N THR A 384 -44.66 8.52 16.72
CA THR A 384 -44.55 9.32 15.50
C THR A 384 -43.10 9.35 15.04
N ILE A 385 -42.88 9.00 13.78
CA ILE A 385 -41.59 9.12 13.10
C ILE A 385 -41.79 10.13 11.98
N GLU A 386 -41.01 11.21 12.01
CA GLU A 386 -40.89 12.13 10.90
C GLU A 386 -39.92 11.52 9.89
N VAL A 387 -40.41 11.40 8.66
CA VAL A 387 -39.62 10.89 7.55
C VAL A 387 -39.22 12.09 6.71
N SER A 388 -37.94 12.45 6.74
CA SER A 388 -37.40 13.54 5.94
C SER A 388 -36.49 12.97 4.85
N ARG A 389 -36.39 13.67 3.71
CA ARG A 389 -35.31 13.35 2.76
C ARG A 389 -34.06 14.00 3.29
N VAL A 390 -33.12 13.20 3.75
CA VAL A 390 -31.73 13.64 3.83
C VAL A 390 -31.11 13.34 2.47
N HIS A 391 -30.41 14.30 1.90
CA HIS A 391 -29.69 14.07 0.66
C HIS A 391 -28.41 13.27 0.95
N GLY A 392 -28.57 12.00 1.29
CA GLY A 392 -27.52 10.99 1.31
C GLY A 392 -27.72 10.01 0.16
N ALA A 393 -26.69 9.25 -0.18
CA ALA A 393 -26.64 8.39 -1.37
C ALA A 393 -27.28 7.01 -1.16
N ALA A 394 -27.91 6.46 -2.21
CA ALA A 394 -28.15 5.04 -2.38
C ALA A 394 -27.59 4.55 -3.74
N PRO A 395 -27.03 3.33 -3.79
CA PRO A 395 -26.25 2.80 -4.92
C PRO A 395 -27.15 2.28 -6.06
N ALA A 396 -26.60 2.22 -7.26
CA ALA A 396 -27.08 1.37 -8.34
C ALA A 396 -26.06 0.27 -8.62
#